data_AF-A0A966WCY1-F1
#
_entry.id   AF-A0A966WCY1-F1
#
_cell.length_a   1.000
_cell.length_b   1.000
_cell.length_c   1.000
_cell.angle_alpha   90.00
_cell.angle_beta   90.00
_cell.angle_gamma   90.00
#
_symmetry.space_group_name_H-M   'P 1'
#
loop_
_entity.id
_entity.type
_entity.pdbx_description
1 polymer ?
#
loop_
_entity_poly.entity_id
_entity_poly.type
_entity_poly.pdbx_seq_one_letter_code
_entity_poly.pdbx_strand_id
1 'polypeptide(L)'
;MKIFTTFFVAILSSSWVFANQDINTQQLELQKNFINNINQCKNPSQLDQFIKIALDNASNNDKKAKVAALMEELIKYNPSCFVASIKKLDQKSCELIEESYLDEPFFYPKEDLKASLTTVKSYKSTCLAS
;
A
#
# COMPACT_ATOMS: atom_id res chain seq x y z
N MET A 1 43.86 24.65 -50.94
CA MET A 1 43.06 23.81 -51.86
C MET A 1 43.49 22.36 -51.71
N LYS A 2 42.66 21.51 -51.09
CA LYS A 2 42.40 20.10 -51.39
C LYS A 2 41.54 19.51 -50.27
N ILE A 3 40.27 19.35 -50.61
CA ILE A 3 39.26 18.60 -49.87
C ILE A 3 39.62 17.12 -50.03
N PHE A 4 39.65 16.37 -48.93
CA PHE A 4 39.46 14.92 -48.97
C PHE A 4 38.45 14.53 -47.89
N THR A 5 37.24 14.34 -48.37
CA THR A 5 36.11 13.72 -47.69
C THR A 5 36.40 12.23 -47.52
N THR A 6 36.40 11.72 -46.29
CA THR A 6 36.18 10.29 -46.03
C THR A 6 35.12 10.14 -44.95
N PHE A 7 33.96 9.72 -45.45
CA PHE A 7 32.74 9.39 -44.72
C PHE A 7 32.90 7.94 -44.25
N PHE A 8 33.03 7.69 -42.94
CA PHE A 8 32.92 6.34 -42.38
C PHE A 8 31.58 6.22 -41.67
N VAL A 9 30.67 5.48 -42.31
CA VAL A 9 29.33 5.16 -41.83
C VAL A 9 29.38 3.93 -40.93
N ALA A 10 28.80 4.12 -39.75
CA ALA A 10 28.06 3.20 -38.89
C ALA A 10 28.58 1.77 -38.65
N ILE A 11 28.83 1.48 -37.36
CA ILE A 11 28.17 0.34 -36.70
C ILE A 11 27.60 0.87 -35.37
N LEU A 12 26.29 1.14 -35.39
CA LEU A 12 25.48 1.32 -34.18
C LEU A 12 25.28 -0.07 -33.57
N SER A 13 26.16 -0.49 -32.66
CA SER A 13 25.81 -1.54 -31.70
C SER A 13 25.22 -0.88 -30.45
N SER A 14 24.04 -0.29 -30.59
CA SER A 14 23.16 -0.11 -29.44
C SER A 14 22.73 -1.51 -29.01
N SER A 15 23.42 -2.09 -28.05
CA SER A 15 22.89 -3.19 -27.26
C SER A 15 21.60 -2.66 -26.62
N TRP A 16 20.47 -2.98 -27.23
CA TRP A 16 19.17 -2.90 -26.57
C TRP A 16 19.23 -3.92 -25.45
N VAL A 17 19.70 -3.50 -24.29
CA VAL A 17 19.27 -4.11 -23.04
C VAL A 17 17.76 -3.95 -23.06
N PHE A 18 17.04 -5.02 -23.33
CA PHE A 18 15.61 -5.07 -23.01
C PHE A 18 15.52 -5.00 -21.50
N ALA A 19 15.49 -3.78 -20.97
CA ALA A 19 15.16 -3.52 -19.59
C ALA A 19 13.72 -3.98 -19.40
N ASN A 20 13.62 -5.12 -18.73
CA ASN A 20 12.45 -5.75 -18.14
C ASN A 20 11.23 -4.79 -18.00
N GLN A 21 10.30 -4.82 -18.96
CA GLN A 21 9.07 -4.03 -18.92
C GLN A 21 8.00 -4.60 -17.97
N ASP A 22 8.29 -5.71 -17.29
CA ASP A 22 7.36 -6.35 -16.34
C ASP A 22 7.33 -5.67 -14.95
N ILE A 23 8.29 -4.78 -14.66
CA ILE A 23 8.42 -4.16 -13.34
C ILE A 23 7.47 -2.96 -13.14
N ASN A 24 6.88 -2.41 -14.20
CA ASN A 24 6.00 -1.25 -14.08
C ASN A 24 4.50 -1.59 -14.15
N THR A 25 4.10 -2.71 -14.75
CA THR A 25 2.67 -3.05 -14.92
C THR A 25 2.03 -3.51 -13.61
N GLN A 26 2.69 -4.39 -12.85
CA GLN A 26 2.21 -4.84 -11.53
C GLN A 26 2.21 -3.70 -10.51
N GLN A 27 3.27 -2.90 -10.47
CA GLN A 27 3.34 -1.74 -9.59
C GLN A 27 2.28 -0.69 -9.95
N LEU A 28 2.05 -0.46 -11.25
CA LEU A 28 0.98 0.40 -11.74
C LEU A 28 -0.41 -0.16 -11.47
N GLU A 29 -0.61 -1.47 -11.53
CA GLU A 29 -1.88 -2.13 -11.15
C GLU A 29 -2.12 -2.05 -9.65
N LEU A 30 -1.10 -2.24 -8.82
CA LEU A 30 -1.17 -2.05 -7.38
C LEU A 30 -1.47 -0.58 -7.05
N GLN A 31 -0.82 0.38 -7.71
CA GLN A 31 -1.10 1.81 -7.56
C GLN A 31 -2.50 2.19 -8.08
N LYS A 32 -2.96 1.62 -9.20
CA LYS A 32 -4.32 1.82 -9.72
C LYS A 32 -5.36 1.20 -8.80
N ASN A 33 -5.08 0.04 -8.23
CA ASN A 33 -5.91 -0.60 -7.23
C ASN A 33 -5.93 0.24 -5.96
N PHE A 34 -4.79 0.76 -5.50
CA PHE A 34 -4.70 1.69 -4.38
C PHE A 34 -5.49 2.99 -4.62
N ILE A 35 -5.37 3.61 -5.80
CA ILE A 35 -6.15 4.80 -6.19
C ILE A 35 -7.65 4.48 -6.29
N ASN A 36 -8.01 3.32 -6.84
CA ASN A 36 -9.39 2.83 -6.81
C ASN A 36 -9.83 2.50 -5.37
N ASN A 37 -8.92 2.10 -4.49
CA ASN A 37 -9.20 1.78 -3.10
C ASN A 37 -9.25 3.02 -2.21
N ILE A 38 -8.70 4.17 -2.63
CA ILE A 38 -9.01 5.48 -2.04
C ILE A 38 -10.50 5.83 -2.26
N ASN A 39 -11.18 5.25 -3.26
CA ASN A 39 -12.65 5.26 -3.34
C ASN A 39 -13.34 4.23 -2.42
N GLN A 40 -12.66 3.34 -1.70
CA GLN A 40 -13.32 2.43 -0.73
C GLN A 40 -13.89 3.19 0.48
N CYS A 41 -13.37 4.37 0.79
CA CYS A 41 -14.05 5.31 1.70
C CYS A 41 -15.45 5.73 1.21
N LYS A 42 -15.68 5.72 -0.12
CA LYS A 42 -16.98 6.00 -0.74
C LYS A 42 -17.87 4.77 -0.79
N ASN A 43 -17.33 3.57 -0.60
CA ASN A 43 -18.09 2.33 -0.53
C ASN A 43 -17.82 1.56 0.78
N PRO A 44 -18.49 1.95 1.87
CA PRO A 44 -18.26 1.39 3.20
C PRO A 44 -18.36 -0.14 3.27
N SER A 45 -19.20 -0.77 2.44
CA SER A 45 -19.35 -2.24 2.45
C SER A 45 -18.12 -2.97 1.92
N GLN A 46 -17.47 -2.44 0.89
CA GLN A 46 -16.22 -3.00 0.36
C GLN A 46 -15.08 -2.84 1.37
N LEU A 47 -15.02 -1.69 2.04
CA LEU A 47 -14.03 -1.44 3.08
C LEU A 47 -14.23 -2.39 4.27
N ASP A 48 -15.47 -2.56 4.74
CA ASP A 48 -15.79 -3.49 5.82
C ASP A 48 -15.46 -4.95 5.43
N GLN A 49 -15.70 -5.34 4.17
CA GLN A 49 -15.29 -6.65 3.65
C GLN A 49 -13.77 -6.80 3.62
N PHE A 50 -13.03 -5.77 3.20
CA PHE A 50 -11.57 -5.78 3.24
C PHE A 50 -11.04 -5.96 4.67
N ILE A 51 -11.57 -5.22 5.63
CA ILE A 51 -11.20 -5.36 7.06
C ILE A 51 -11.48 -6.77 7.56
N LYS A 52 -12.63 -7.37 7.18
CA LYS A 52 -12.93 -8.77 7.52
C LYS A 52 -11.90 -9.75 6.94
N ILE A 53 -11.52 -9.58 5.67
CA ILE A 53 -10.48 -10.41 5.03
C ILE A 53 -9.15 -10.25 5.77
N ALA A 54 -8.80 -9.03 6.19
CA ALA A 54 -7.59 -8.77 6.95
C ALA A 54 -7.59 -9.48 8.32
N LEU A 55 -8.73 -9.50 9.01
CA LEU A 55 -8.92 -10.26 10.27
C LEU A 55 -8.77 -11.77 10.04
N ASP A 56 -9.41 -12.32 9.01
CA ASP A 56 -9.35 -13.75 8.67
C ASP A 56 -7.92 -14.20 8.31
N ASN A 57 -7.10 -13.29 7.78
CA ASN A 57 -5.72 -13.54 7.35
C ASN A 57 -4.66 -13.24 8.42
N ALA A 58 -5.01 -12.52 9.49
CA ALA A 58 -4.08 -12.01 10.50
C ALA A 58 -3.19 -13.09 11.15
N SER A 59 -3.72 -14.29 11.36
CA SER A 59 -3.02 -15.41 12.00
C SER A 59 -2.04 -16.17 11.10
N ASN A 60 -2.00 -15.88 9.80
CA ASN A 60 -1.13 -16.55 8.84
C ASN A 60 -0.21 -15.54 8.15
N ASN A 61 1.10 -15.64 8.39
CA ASN A 61 2.06 -14.64 7.95
C ASN A 61 2.05 -14.40 6.42
N ASP A 62 1.94 -15.46 5.61
CA ASP A 62 1.92 -15.35 4.14
C ASP A 62 0.65 -14.66 3.64
N LYS A 63 -0.49 -14.92 4.30
CA LYS A 63 -1.76 -14.27 3.96
C LYS A 63 -1.81 -12.83 4.49
N LYS A 64 -1.27 -12.58 5.68
CA LYS A 64 -1.08 -11.27 6.31
C LYS A 64 -0.28 -10.35 5.38
N ALA A 65 0.87 -10.82 4.88
CA ALA A 65 1.72 -10.08 3.95
C ALA A 65 0.98 -9.64 2.66
N LYS A 66 0.09 -10.49 2.13
CA LYS A 66 -0.69 -10.19 0.90
C LYS A 66 -1.67 -9.04 1.06
N VAL A 67 -2.15 -8.78 2.28
CA VAL A 67 -3.11 -7.70 2.56
C VAL A 67 -2.45 -6.50 3.25
N ALA A 68 -1.25 -6.68 3.80
CA ALA A 68 -0.50 -5.66 4.53
C ALA A 68 -0.24 -4.40 3.69
N ALA A 69 0.14 -4.55 2.40
CA ALA A 69 0.39 -3.40 1.53
C ALA A 69 -0.81 -2.45 1.49
N LEU A 70 -2.00 -3.00 1.21
CA LEU A 70 -3.22 -2.21 1.12
C LEU A 70 -3.66 -1.68 2.49
N MET A 71 -3.50 -2.46 3.56
CA MET A 71 -3.84 -2.03 4.92
C MET A 71 -2.98 -0.85 5.36
N GLU A 72 -1.66 -0.96 5.20
CA GLU A 72 -0.72 0.07 5.62
C GLU A 72 -0.82 1.32 4.75
N GLU A 73 -1.07 1.17 3.45
CA GLU A 73 -1.37 2.30 2.57
C GLU A 73 -2.67 3.02 2.97
N LEU A 74 -3.73 2.27 3.32
CA LEU A 74 -4.98 2.82 3.84
C LEU A 74 -4.73 3.61 5.13
N ILE A 75 -3.92 3.08 6.05
CA ILE A 75 -3.55 3.76 7.29
C ILE A 75 -2.70 5.01 7.00
N LYS A 76 -1.68 4.90 6.13
CA LYS A 76 -0.73 5.97 5.86
C LYS A 76 -1.40 7.17 5.19
N TYR A 77 -2.21 6.91 4.16
CA TYR A 77 -2.72 7.95 3.26
C TYR A 77 -4.20 8.26 3.44
N ASN A 78 -4.97 7.38 4.08
CA ASN A 78 -6.39 7.62 4.33
C ASN A 78 -6.84 7.20 5.75
N PRO A 79 -6.14 7.71 6.80
CA PRO A 79 -6.32 7.24 8.17
C PRO A 79 -7.75 7.46 8.69
N SER A 80 -8.47 8.47 8.19
CA SER A 80 -9.86 8.73 8.60
C SER A 80 -10.80 7.58 8.24
N CYS A 81 -10.61 6.95 7.09
CA CYS A 81 -11.43 5.83 6.65
C CYS A 81 -11.12 4.55 7.42
N PHE A 82 -9.84 4.28 7.63
CA PHE A 82 -9.42 3.18 8.48
C PHE A 82 -10.02 3.31 9.89
N VAL A 83 -9.88 4.49 10.52
CA VAL A 83 -10.47 4.79 11.84
C VAL A 83 -11.99 4.59 11.84
N ALA A 84 -12.70 5.00 10.79
CA ALA A 84 -14.15 4.82 10.69
C ALA A 84 -14.56 3.34 10.63
N SER A 85 -13.78 2.48 9.98
CA SER A 85 -14.08 1.05 9.89
C SER A 85 -13.74 0.30 11.17
N ILE A 86 -12.57 0.55 11.77
CA ILE A 86 -12.18 -0.16 13.00
C ILE A 86 -13.07 0.20 14.20
N LYS A 87 -13.69 1.38 14.21
CA LYS A 87 -14.66 1.79 15.24
C LYS A 87 -15.87 0.87 15.37
N LYS A 88 -16.17 0.11 14.32
CA LYS A 88 -17.28 -0.84 14.30
C LYS A 88 -16.89 -2.20 14.85
N LEU A 89 -15.60 -2.47 15.00
CA LEU A 89 -15.08 -3.75 15.47
C LEU A 89 -15.26 -3.86 16.98
N ASP A 90 -15.43 -5.10 17.46
CA ASP A 90 -15.23 -5.39 18.86
C ASP A 90 -13.76 -5.24 19.27
N GLN A 91 -13.51 -5.16 20.57
CA GLN A 91 -12.19 -4.95 21.14
C GLN A 91 -11.17 -5.97 20.63
N LYS A 92 -11.53 -7.26 20.60
CA LYS A 92 -10.63 -8.35 20.23
C LYS A 92 -10.25 -8.27 18.74
N SER A 93 -11.22 -8.02 17.86
CA SER A 93 -10.92 -7.83 16.45
C SER A 93 -10.03 -6.60 16.21
N CYS A 94 -10.22 -5.53 16.97
CA CYS A 94 -9.39 -4.35 16.82
C CYS A 94 -7.94 -4.55 17.29
N GLU A 95 -7.76 -5.18 18.46
CA GLU A 95 -6.43 -5.54 18.98
C GLU A 95 -5.70 -6.43 17.98
N LEU A 96 -6.39 -7.40 17.36
CA LEU A 96 -5.81 -8.23 16.31
C LEU A 96 -5.33 -7.43 15.10
N ILE A 97 -6.04 -6.37 14.70
CA ILE A 97 -5.58 -5.45 13.64
C ILE A 97 -4.34 -4.69 14.07
N GLU A 98 -4.29 -4.22 15.33
CA GLU A 98 -3.10 -3.53 15.86
C GLU A 98 -1.87 -4.42 15.80
N GLU A 99 -1.95 -5.59 16.43
CA GLU A 99 -0.85 -6.54 16.52
C GLU A 99 -0.37 -6.96 15.13
N SER A 100 -1.31 -7.19 14.21
CA SER A 100 -0.99 -7.77 12.90
C SER A 100 -0.45 -6.77 11.89
N TYR A 101 -0.90 -5.51 11.91
CA TYR A 101 -0.65 -4.56 10.84
C TYR A 101 -0.06 -3.21 11.31
N LEU A 102 -0.05 -2.92 12.61
CA LEU A 102 0.54 -1.71 13.16
C LEU A 102 1.79 -1.98 14.00
N ASP A 103 1.77 -3.03 14.82
CA ASP A 103 2.90 -3.39 15.65
C ASP A 103 4.00 -4.11 14.87
N GLU A 104 3.61 -4.91 13.88
CA GLU A 104 4.50 -5.61 12.96
C GLU A 104 4.19 -5.29 11.47
N PRO A 105 4.40 -4.04 11.02
CA PRO A 105 4.14 -3.67 9.63
C PRO A 105 5.21 -4.23 8.68
N PHE A 106 4.84 -4.41 7.41
CA PHE A 106 5.70 -4.93 6.35
C PHE A 106 6.36 -3.83 5.51
N PHE A 107 5.65 -2.73 5.25
CA PHE A 107 6.02 -1.76 4.21
C PHE A 107 6.34 -0.37 4.76
N TYR A 108 5.71 0.04 5.86
CA TYR A 108 5.92 1.34 6.49
C TYR A 108 6.40 1.19 7.93
N PRO A 109 7.24 2.10 8.45
CA PRO A 109 7.59 2.10 9.87
C PRO A 109 6.34 2.24 10.75
N LYS A 110 6.33 1.54 11.89
CA LYS A 110 5.24 1.60 12.87
C LYS A 110 4.92 3.02 13.30
N GLU A 111 5.94 3.80 13.59
CA GLU A 111 5.83 5.19 14.05
C GLU A 111 5.17 6.07 13.00
N ASP A 112 5.48 5.81 11.73
CA ASP A 112 4.93 6.51 10.58
C ASP A 112 3.42 6.24 10.41
N LEU A 113 3.00 4.99 10.62
CA LEU A 113 1.59 4.60 10.59
C LEU A 113 0.84 5.19 11.79
N LYS A 114 1.41 5.10 13.00
CA LYS A 114 0.83 5.71 14.21
C LYS A 114 0.71 7.23 14.06
N ALA A 115 1.71 7.90 13.47
CA ALA A 115 1.64 9.33 13.18
C ALA A 115 0.45 9.67 12.27
N SER A 116 0.23 8.93 11.17
CA SER A 116 -0.94 9.13 10.31
C SER A 116 -2.27 8.97 11.07
N LEU A 117 -2.39 7.97 11.94
CA LEU A 117 -3.61 7.76 12.74
C LEU A 117 -3.90 8.93 13.68
N THR A 118 -2.88 9.48 14.34
CA THR A 118 -3.05 10.58 15.31
C THR A 118 -3.57 11.88 14.69
N THR A 119 -3.47 12.04 13.36
CA THR A 119 -4.06 13.17 12.63
C THR A 119 -5.58 13.15 12.61
N VAL A 120 -6.19 11.99 12.85
CA VAL A 120 -7.65 11.82 12.83
C VAL A 120 -8.21 12.20 14.19
N LYS A 121 -9.01 13.27 14.26
CA LYS A 121 -9.64 13.75 15.51
C LYS A 121 -10.31 12.63 16.33
N SER A 122 -10.90 11.67 15.62
CA SER A 122 -11.69 10.59 16.22
C SER A 122 -10.89 9.33 16.55
N TYR A 123 -9.57 9.32 16.33
CA TYR A 123 -8.66 8.23 16.66
C TYR A 123 -8.63 7.93 18.16
N LYS A 124 -8.64 8.95 19.03
CA LYS A 124 -8.63 8.77 20.49
C LYS A 124 -9.83 7.98 21.06
N SER A 125 -10.86 7.76 20.25
CA SER A 125 -12.02 6.96 20.64
C SER A 125 -12.00 5.55 20.05
N THR A 126 -10.85 5.11 19.51
CA THR A 126 -10.67 3.73 19.05
C THR A 126 -9.86 2.95 20.08
N CYS A 127 -10.03 1.63 20.03
CA CYS A 127 -9.21 0.61 20.67
C CYS A 127 -7.70 0.74 20.42
N LEU A 128 -7.28 1.42 19.35
CA LEU A 128 -5.86 1.61 19.00
C LEU A 128 -5.19 2.79 19.71
N ALA A 129 -5.96 3.59 20.47
CA ALA A 129 -5.46 4.75 21.20
C ALA A 129 -5.14 4.45 22.67
N SER A 130 -5.12 3.15 23.00
CA SER A 130 -4.89 2.59 24.35
C SER A 130 -3.43 2.66 24.77
#